data_AF-A0A2D2Q0I3-F1
#
_entry.id   AF-A0A2D2Q0I3-F1
#
_cell.length_a   1.000
_cell.length_b   1.000
_cell.length_c   1.000
_cell.angle_alpha   90.00
_cell.angle_beta   90.00
_cell.angle_gamma   90.00
#
_symmetry.space_group_name_H-M   'P 1'
#
loop_
_entity.id
_entity.type
_entity.pdbx_description
1 polymer ?
#
loop_
_entity_poly.entity_id
_entity_poly.type
_entity_poly.pdbx_seq_one_letter_code
_entity_poly.pdbx_strand_id
1 'polypeptide(L)'
;MAAALPAAAETLVSDSGLTRIYGYQFSHVPGDVIEYTTQVNGRRHNGVITVTNVSNSLVRGWFSDRDEGGNFGCIGEVSIQFVRNNRYISVWRIGGRPSPYVTCPQAGTTSRLNMTAYP
;
A
#
# COMPACT_ATOMS: atom_id res chain seq x y z
N MET A 1 9.03 -7.13 -26.42
CA MET A 1 7.67 -7.40 -25.92
C MET A 1 7.35 -6.38 -24.85
N ALA A 2 6.43 -5.45 -25.10
CA ALA A 2 5.89 -4.57 -24.07
C ALA A 2 4.97 -5.41 -23.19
N ALA A 3 5.27 -5.51 -21.89
CA ALA A 3 4.36 -6.13 -20.94
C ALA A 3 3.12 -5.24 -20.85
N ALA A 4 1.95 -5.78 -21.19
CA ALA A 4 0.69 -5.07 -21.03
C ALA A 4 0.43 -4.84 -19.54
N LEU A 5 -0.02 -3.63 -19.19
CA LEU A 5 -0.47 -3.34 -17.83
C LEU A 5 -1.74 -4.16 -17.57
N PRO A 6 -1.87 -4.78 -16.38
CA PRO A 6 -3.08 -5.51 -16.04
C PRO A 6 -4.28 -4.57 -16.00
N ALA A 7 -5.37 -5.05 -16.60
CA ALA A 7 -6.58 -4.27 -16.87
C ALA A 7 -7.73 -4.56 -15.88
N ALA A 8 -7.59 -5.58 -15.02
CA ALA A 8 -8.58 -5.96 -14.03
C ALA A 8 -8.14 -5.54 -12.62
N ALA A 9 -9.09 -5.45 -11.70
CA ALA A 9 -8.82 -5.26 -10.28
C ALA A 9 -8.10 -6.50 -9.73
N GLU A 10 -6.87 -6.32 -9.23
CA GLU A 10 -6.02 -7.39 -8.71
C GLU A 10 -5.76 -7.21 -7.22
N THR A 11 -5.44 -8.30 -6.52
CA THR A 11 -4.88 -8.21 -5.17
C THR A 11 -3.36 -8.23 -5.26
N LEU A 12 -2.69 -7.15 -4.86
CA LEU A 12 -1.24 -7.14 -4.72
C LEU A 12 -0.86 -7.75 -3.38
N VAL A 13 -0.04 -8.80 -3.39
CA VAL A 13 0.45 -9.45 -2.19
C VAL A 13 1.97 -9.29 -2.12
N SER A 14 2.50 -8.84 -0.97
CA SER A 14 3.94 -8.77 -0.75
C SER A 14 4.58 -10.15 -0.77
N ASP A 15 5.86 -10.26 -1.14
CA ASP A 15 6.59 -11.53 -1.15
C ASP A 15 6.64 -12.19 0.25
N SER A 16 6.55 -11.40 1.31
CA SER A 16 6.43 -11.88 2.69
C SER A 16 5.03 -12.42 3.04
N GLY A 17 4.03 -12.18 2.21
CA GLY A 17 2.62 -12.49 2.46
C GLY A 17 1.92 -11.61 3.51
N LEU A 18 2.67 -10.71 4.16
CA LEU A 18 2.20 -9.89 5.29
C LEU A 18 1.36 -8.69 4.84
N THR A 19 1.57 -8.17 3.64
CA THR A 19 0.85 -7.00 3.11
C THR A 19 0.03 -7.40 1.90
N ARG A 20 -1.24 -6.99 1.88
CA ARG A 20 -2.19 -7.23 0.79
C ARG A 20 -2.92 -5.93 0.47
N ILE A 21 -2.89 -5.50 -0.79
CA ILE A 21 -3.59 -4.33 -1.31
C ILE A 21 -4.69 -4.85 -2.24
N TYR A 22 -5.94 -4.49 -1.95
CA TYR A 22 -7.10 -5.05 -2.61
C TYR A 22 -7.61 -4.16 -3.72
N GLY A 23 -8.14 -4.75 -4.79
CA GLY A 23 -8.79 -4.03 -5.87
C GLY A 23 -7.89 -3.07 -6.65
N TYR A 24 -6.58 -3.35 -6.69
CA TYR A 24 -5.60 -2.48 -7.32
C TYR A 24 -5.69 -2.58 -8.85
N GLN A 25 -5.75 -1.43 -9.53
CA GLN A 25 -5.77 -1.32 -10.99
C GLN A 25 -5.15 0.00 -11.49
N PHE A 26 -4.65 0.02 -12.73
CA PHE A 26 -4.07 1.25 -13.31
C PHE A 26 -5.10 2.30 -13.75
N SER A 27 -6.38 1.95 -13.74
CA SER A 27 -7.49 2.86 -14.00
C SER A 27 -7.84 3.76 -12.81
N HIS A 28 -7.16 3.60 -11.66
CA HIS A 28 -7.36 4.49 -10.52
C HIS A 28 -7.12 5.95 -10.89
N VAL A 29 -7.90 6.83 -10.27
CA VAL A 29 -7.76 8.28 -10.42
C VAL A 29 -7.47 8.93 -9.06
N PRO A 30 -6.85 10.13 -9.05
CA PRO A 30 -6.70 10.89 -7.81
C PRO A 30 -8.04 11.05 -7.09
N GLY A 31 -8.06 10.72 -5.80
CA GLY A 31 -9.27 10.68 -4.96
C GLY A 31 -9.79 9.26 -4.70
N ASP A 32 -9.38 8.26 -5.49
CA ASP A 32 -9.75 6.86 -5.24
C ASP A 32 -9.17 6.37 -3.91
N VAL A 33 -9.90 5.44 -3.30
CA VAL A 33 -9.50 4.78 -2.05
C VAL A 33 -9.25 3.30 -2.32
N ILE A 34 -8.05 2.84 -1.98
CA ILE A 34 -7.62 1.45 -2.12
C ILE A 34 -7.42 0.87 -0.72
N GLU A 35 -8.13 -0.20 -0.40
CA GLU A 35 -8.01 -0.86 0.90
C GLU A 35 -6.77 -1.76 0.93
N TYR A 36 -6.16 -1.88 2.11
CA TYR A 36 -5.09 -2.84 2.33
C TYR A 36 -5.12 -3.40 3.76
N THR A 37 -4.51 -4.56 3.92
CA THR A 37 -4.16 -5.12 5.22
C THR A 37 -2.66 -5.33 5.28
N THR A 38 -2.05 -5.10 6.44
CA THR A 38 -0.64 -5.40 6.68
C THR A 38 -0.43 -6.02 8.05
N GLN A 39 0.67 -6.74 8.24
CA GLN A 39 1.09 -7.22 9.55
C GLN A 39 2.42 -6.57 9.96
N VAL A 40 2.42 -5.89 11.11
CA VAL A 40 3.60 -5.22 11.67
C VAL A 40 3.79 -5.71 13.10
N ASN A 41 4.99 -6.22 13.41
CA ASN A 41 5.32 -6.75 14.74
C ASN A 41 4.26 -7.74 15.28
N GLY A 42 3.77 -8.64 14.40
CA GLY A 42 2.76 -9.65 14.74
C GLY A 42 1.32 -9.13 14.81
N ARG A 43 1.08 -7.82 14.69
CA ARG A 43 -0.27 -7.21 14.73
C ARG A 43 -0.81 -7.00 13.34
N ARG A 44 -2.09 -7.30 13.14
CA ARG A 44 -2.80 -6.99 11.89
C ARG A 44 -3.30 -5.55 11.92
N HIS A 45 -3.03 -4.84 10.84
CA HIS A 45 -3.49 -3.49 10.58
C HIS A 45 -4.39 -3.50 9.34
N ASN A 46 -5.47 -2.74 9.41
CA ASN A 46 -6.33 -2.44 8.27
C ASN A 46 -6.14 -0.97 7.93
N GLY A 47 -5.97 -0.67 6.65
CA GLY A 47 -5.69 0.68 6.20
C GLY A 47 -6.25 0.96 4.82
N VAL A 48 -6.13 2.22 4.46
CA VAL A 48 -6.57 2.76 3.18
C VAL A 48 -5.46 3.58 2.55
N ILE A 49 -5.38 3.56 1.24
CA ILE A 49 -4.52 4.42 0.41
C ILE A 49 -5.45 5.36 -0.35
N THR A 50 -5.34 6.65 -0.08
CA THR A 50 -5.97 7.69 -0.91
C THR A 50 -5.03 8.03 -2.06
N VAL A 51 -5.43 7.69 -3.28
CA VAL A 51 -4.64 7.91 -4.49
C VAL A 51 -4.51 9.41 -4.74
N THR A 52 -3.28 9.87 -4.97
CA THR A 52 -2.97 11.27 -5.28
C THR A 52 -2.47 11.47 -6.70
N ASN A 53 -1.87 10.44 -7.29
CA ASN A 53 -1.36 10.50 -8.65
C ASN A 53 -1.28 9.11 -9.28
N VAL A 54 -1.63 9.02 -10.56
CA VAL A 54 -1.38 7.84 -11.40
C VAL A 54 -0.68 8.30 -12.68
N SER A 55 0.48 7.73 -12.97
CA SER A 55 1.34 8.14 -14.09
C SER A 55 2.27 7.00 -14.48
N ASN A 56 2.44 6.69 -15.78
CA ASN A 56 3.48 5.78 -16.28
C ASN A 56 3.67 4.50 -15.44
N SER A 57 2.58 3.80 -15.14
CA SER A 57 2.57 2.57 -14.35
C SER A 57 3.01 2.73 -12.88
N LEU A 58 2.93 3.94 -12.36
CA LEU A 58 3.17 4.33 -10.97
C LEU A 58 1.88 4.90 -10.37
N VAL A 59 1.47 4.36 -9.23
CA VAL A 59 0.41 4.90 -8.38
C VAL A 59 1.06 5.49 -7.13
N ARG A 60 0.68 6.70 -6.75
CA ARG A 60 1.08 7.34 -5.48
C ARG A 60 -0.15 7.69 -4.67
N GLY A 61 0.00 7.67 -3.35
CA GLY A 61 -1.08 8.04 -2.45
C GLY A 61 -0.60 8.30 -1.02
N TRP A 62 -1.53 8.77 -0.21
CA TRP A 62 -1.38 8.81 1.24
C TRP A 62 -2.00 7.57 1.83
N PHE A 63 -1.30 6.89 2.73
CA PHE A 63 -1.87 5.78 3.48
C PHE A 63 -2.17 6.18 4.92
N SER A 64 -3.17 5.50 5.49
CA SER A 64 -3.45 5.49 6.92
C SER A 64 -3.91 4.10 7.32
N ASP A 65 -3.35 3.55 8.40
CA ASP A 65 -3.81 2.30 8.99
C ASP A 65 -4.04 2.37 10.49
N ARG A 66 -4.71 1.33 10.98
CA ARG A 66 -4.95 1.10 12.39
C ARG A 66 -5.02 -0.40 12.68
N ASP A 67 -4.52 -0.81 13.84
CA ASP A 67 -4.74 -2.17 14.35
C ASP A 67 -6.18 -2.34 14.86
N GLU A 68 -6.64 -3.59 14.98
CA GLU A 68 -8.00 -3.90 15.46
C GLU A 68 -8.28 -3.32 16.85
N GLY A 69 -7.26 -3.23 17.71
CA GLY A 69 -7.37 -2.63 19.04
C GLY A 69 -7.41 -1.10 19.04
N GLY A 70 -7.16 -0.45 17.90
CA GLY A 70 -7.17 0.99 17.78
C GLY A 70 -6.03 1.73 18.48
N ASN A 71 -5.03 1.04 19.02
CA ASN A 71 -3.94 1.67 19.78
C ASN A 71 -2.71 1.95 18.92
N PHE A 72 -2.59 1.26 17.80
CA PHE A 72 -1.46 1.33 16.88
C PHE A 72 -1.94 1.70 15.49
N GLY A 73 -1.18 2.53 14.80
CA GLY A 73 -1.56 3.00 13.48
C GLY A 73 -0.58 4.02 12.96
N CYS A 74 -0.31 3.95 11.67
CA CYS A 74 0.65 4.81 11.00
C CYS A 74 0.01 5.52 9.81
N ILE A 75 0.56 6.69 9.50
CA ILE A 75 0.24 7.45 8.29
C ILE A 75 1.51 7.77 7.53
N GLY A 76 1.39 7.96 6.22
CA GLY A 76 2.53 8.32 5.39
C GLY A 76 2.22 8.29 3.90
N GLU A 77 3.28 8.31 3.09
CA GLU A 77 3.18 8.21 1.64
C GLU A 77 3.42 6.77 1.20
N VAL A 78 2.71 6.36 0.16
CA VAL A 78 2.98 5.11 -0.57
C VAL A 78 3.14 5.40 -2.05
N SER A 79 4.06 4.68 -2.67
CA SER A 79 4.20 4.62 -4.13
C SER A 79 4.29 3.17 -4.58
N ILE A 80 3.49 2.78 -5.57
CA ILE A 80 3.39 1.43 -6.12
C ILE A 80 3.73 1.50 -7.59
N GLN A 81 4.80 0.82 -8.00
CA GLN A 81 5.29 0.85 -9.37
C GLN A 81 5.20 -0.54 -10.00
N PHE A 82 4.60 -0.64 -11.17
CA PHE A 82 4.73 -1.82 -12.03
C PHE A 82 6.16 -1.95 -12.54
N VAL A 83 6.68 -3.17 -12.50
CA VAL A 83 8.00 -3.48 -13.05
C VAL A 83 7.84 -4.31 -14.32
N ARG A 84 7.33 -5.54 -14.19
CA ARG A 84 7.08 -6.50 -15.28
C ARG A 84 6.40 -7.76 -14.75
N ASN A 85 5.74 -8.54 -15.61
CA ASN A 85 5.23 -9.89 -15.29
C ASN A 85 4.43 -9.94 -13.98
N ASN A 86 3.45 -9.05 -13.80
CA ASN A 86 2.64 -8.94 -12.58
C ASN A 86 3.46 -8.66 -11.30
N ARG A 87 4.69 -8.16 -11.44
CA ARG A 87 5.55 -7.75 -10.33
C ARG A 87 5.50 -6.25 -10.13
N TYR A 88 5.42 -5.88 -8.86
CA TYR A 88 5.33 -4.51 -8.41
C TYR A 88 6.34 -4.26 -7.30
N ILE A 89 6.73 -3.01 -7.14
CA ILE A 89 7.47 -2.53 -5.98
C ILE A 89 6.60 -1.49 -5.31
N SER A 90 6.27 -1.69 -4.03
CA SER A 90 5.68 -0.65 -3.19
C SER A 90 6.73 -0.10 -2.24
N VAL A 91 6.75 1.23 -2.11
CA VAL A 91 7.61 1.96 -1.17
C VAL A 91 6.71 2.77 -0.25
N TRP A 92 6.87 2.56 1.05
CA TRP A 92 6.05 3.14 2.11
C TRP A 92 6.95 4.03 2.96
N ARG A 93 6.71 5.33 2.92
CA ARG A 93 7.42 6.32 3.75
C ARG A 93 6.53 6.68 4.91
N ILE A 94 6.91 6.23 6.10
CA ILE A 94 6.06 6.31 7.29
C ILE A 94 6.31 7.67 7.96
N GLY A 95 5.33 8.56 7.84
CA GLY A 95 5.42 9.94 8.34
C GLY A 95 5.20 10.04 9.85
N GLY A 96 4.32 9.20 10.42
CA GLY A 96 4.07 9.22 11.86
C GLY A 96 2.72 8.64 12.26
N ARG A 97 2.13 9.20 13.31
CA ARG A 97 0.86 8.73 13.90
C ARG A 97 -0.35 9.53 13.37
N PRO A 98 -1.52 8.88 13.16
CA PRO A 98 -2.74 9.56 12.73
C PRO A 98 -3.36 10.45 13.82
N SER A 99 -3.06 10.20 15.09
CA SER A 99 -3.66 10.89 16.24
C SER A 99 -2.71 10.84 17.45
N PRO A 100 -2.76 11.80 18.39
CA PRO A 100 -1.92 11.81 19.59
C PRO A 100 -2.03 10.55 20.46
N TYR A 101 -3.19 9.90 20.44
CA TYR A 101 -3.48 8.71 21.25
C TYR A 101 -3.09 7.39 20.58
N VAL A 102 -2.50 7.46 19.39
CA VAL A 102 -2.08 6.29 18.61
C VAL A 102 -0.56 6.20 18.58
N THR A 103 -0.05 4.99 18.75
CA THR A 103 1.38 4.70 18.63
C THR A 103 1.72 4.25 17.22
N CYS A 104 2.69 4.91 16.58
CA CYS A 104 3.29 4.44 15.33
C CYS A 104 4.76 4.04 15.59
N PRO A 105 5.05 2.74 15.79
CA PRO A 105 6.40 2.28 16.13
C PRO A 105 7.40 2.44 14.98
N GLN A 106 6.92 2.64 13.76
CA GLN A 106 7.75 2.76 12.55
C GLN A 106 7.86 4.21 12.04
N ALA A 107 7.48 5.21 12.84
CA ALA A 107 7.51 6.61 12.45
C ALA A 107 8.93 7.03 11.99
N GLY A 108 9.00 7.74 10.85
CA GLY A 108 10.26 8.20 10.26
C GLY A 108 11.03 7.14 9.46
N THR A 109 10.47 5.93 9.30
CA THR A 109 11.13 4.86 8.54
C THR A 109 10.59 4.74 7.12
N THR A 110 11.30 4.01 6.26
CA THR A 110 10.86 3.66 4.92
C THR A 110 10.91 2.14 4.74
N SER A 111 9.84 1.56 4.23
CA SER A 111 9.74 0.14 3.91
C SER A 111 9.57 -0.06 2.41
N ARG A 112 10.33 -0.98 1.82
CA ARG A 112 10.22 -1.36 0.41
C ARG A 112 9.78 -2.81 0.32
N LEU A 113 8.67 -3.05 -0.35
CA LEU A 113 8.08 -4.38 -0.53
C LEU A 113 8.07 -4.73 -2.02
N ASN A 114 8.59 -5.91 -2.36
CA ASN A 114 8.29 -6.52 -3.65
C ASN A 114 6.93 -7.20 -3.54
N MET A 115 6.11 -7.08 -4.58
CA MET A 115 4.75 -7.59 -4.60
C MET A 115 4.44 -8.30 -5.91
N THR A 116 3.48 -9.22 -5.85
CA THR A 116 2.90 -9.91 -7.00
C THR A 116 1.41 -9.65 -7.05
N ALA A 117 0.86 -9.39 -8.24
CA ALA A 117 -0.57 -9.39 -8.43
C ALA A 117 -1.11 -10.82 -8.54
N TYR A 118 -2.20 -11.07 -7.81
CA TYR A 118 -3.03 -12.25 -7.91
C TYR A 118 -4.43 -11.84 -8.41
N PRO A 119 -5.00 -12.58 -9.38
CA PRO A 119 -6.37 -12.39 -9.81
C PRO A 119 -7.38 -12.76 -8.71
#